data_AF-G0SEK7-F1
#
_entry.id   AF-G0SEK7-F1
#
_cell.length_a   1.000
_cell.length_b   1.000
_cell.length_c   1.000
_cell.angle_alpha   90.00
_cell.angle_beta   90.00
_cell.angle_gamma   90.00
#
_symmetry.space_group_name_H-M   'P 1'
#
loop_
_entity.id
_entity.type
_entity.pdbx_description
1 polymer ?
#
loop_
_entity_poly.entity_id
_entity_poly.type
_entity_poly.pdbx_seq_one_letter_code
_entity_poly.pdbx_strand_id
1 'polypeptide(L)'
;MCDRQPAPAQPQEAAPSATPWWAAYPEPQSKPARISREEVLQMLKTKSLGERDFILVDVRRNDFEGGTVQGSINLPAQSLYPTIASVYTVFKAAGVKKAIFYCGSSSGRGPRSAAWLADHISRVGDTTMESLILEGGIKGWVNAGPEYVEWMDGYNAEVWKKLDGGH
;
A
#
# COMPACT_ATOMS: atom_id res chain seq x y z
N MET A 1 -42.56 50.98 5.26
CA MET A 1 -41.36 50.18 5.61
C MET A 1 -41.87 48.97 6.36
N CYS A 2 -41.93 47.80 5.72
CA CYS A 2 -42.29 46.54 6.36
C CYS A 2 -41.06 45.65 6.28
N ASP A 3 -40.39 45.46 7.41
CA ASP A 3 -39.24 44.58 7.55
C ASP A 3 -39.66 43.12 7.33
N ARG A 4 -39.04 42.46 6.36
CA ARG A 4 -39.18 41.01 6.12
C ARG A 4 -38.09 40.30 6.92
N GLN A 5 -38.47 39.53 7.93
CA GLN A 5 -37.56 38.59 8.59
C GLN A 5 -37.21 37.41 7.65
N PRO A 6 -35.95 36.95 7.64
CA PRO A 6 -35.57 35.76 6.88
C PRO A 6 -36.05 34.48 7.60
N ALA A 7 -36.48 33.49 6.82
CA ALA A 7 -36.90 32.19 7.32
C ALA A 7 -35.70 31.39 7.87
N PRO A 8 -35.89 30.53 8.89
CA PRO A 8 -34.82 29.72 9.45
C PRO A 8 -34.32 28.70 8.42
N ALA A 9 -32.99 28.57 8.32
CA ALA A 9 -32.34 27.55 7.50
C ALA A 9 -32.71 26.16 8.02
N GLN A 10 -33.23 25.31 7.14
CA GLN A 10 -33.48 23.91 7.47
C GLN A 10 -32.14 23.16 7.63
N PRO A 11 -32.06 22.15 8.52
CA PRO A 11 -30.86 21.33 8.64
C PRO A 11 -30.62 20.57 7.33
N GLN A 12 -29.43 20.75 6.76
CA GLN A 12 -29.02 20.07 5.55
C GLN A 12 -28.74 18.60 5.88
N GLU A 13 -29.62 17.72 5.40
CA GLU A 13 -29.54 16.27 5.57
C GLU A 13 -28.22 15.76 4.96
N ALA A 14 -27.37 15.14 5.78
CA ALA A 14 -26.08 14.61 5.35
C ALA A 14 -26.29 13.45 4.37
N ALA A 15 -25.69 13.54 3.17
CA ALA A 15 -25.74 12.47 2.17
C ALA A 15 -25.21 11.14 2.75
N PRO A 16 -25.77 9.98 2.35
CA PRO A 16 -25.32 8.68 2.85
C PRO A 16 -23.84 8.46 2.48
N SER A 17 -23.03 8.14 3.49
CA SER A 17 -21.62 7.82 3.29
C SER A 17 -21.51 6.58 2.41
N ALA A 18 -20.85 6.72 1.25
CA ALA A 18 -20.59 5.61 0.37
C ALA A 18 -19.86 4.48 1.12
N THR A 19 -20.37 3.25 1.01
CA THR A 19 -19.76 2.09 1.64
C THR A 19 -18.29 1.96 1.21
N PRO A 20 -17.33 1.82 2.15
CA PRO A 20 -15.93 1.69 1.80
C PRO A 20 -15.69 0.46 0.92
N TRP A 21 -14.78 0.56 -0.06
CA TRP A 21 -14.52 -0.51 -1.03
C TRP A 21 -14.13 -1.85 -0.38
N TRP A 22 -13.48 -1.81 0.79
CA TRP A 22 -13.04 -3.01 1.52
C TRP A 22 -14.18 -3.71 2.26
N ALA A 23 -15.35 -3.10 2.40
CA ALA A 23 -16.49 -3.71 3.10
C ALA A 23 -17.06 -4.91 2.35
N ALA A 24 -16.73 -5.07 1.05
CA ALA A 24 -17.08 -6.24 0.26
C ALA A 24 -16.25 -7.50 0.64
N TYR A 25 -15.22 -7.35 1.48
CA TYR A 25 -14.29 -8.41 1.82
C TYR A 25 -14.19 -8.60 3.34
N PRO A 26 -13.84 -9.81 3.81
CA PRO A 26 -13.64 -10.06 5.24
C PRO A 26 -12.62 -9.14 5.88
N GLU A 27 -12.89 -8.80 7.14
CA GLU A 27 -11.92 -8.10 7.97
C GLU A 27 -10.73 -9.01 8.24
N PRO A 28 -9.49 -8.56 7.94
CA PRO A 28 -8.32 -9.39 8.19
C PRO A 28 -8.08 -9.56 9.69
N GLN A 29 -7.59 -10.73 10.09
CA GLN A 29 -7.37 -11.08 11.50
C GLN A 29 -5.91 -10.86 11.91
N SER A 30 -4.99 -11.07 10.98
CA SER A 30 -3.56 -10.94 11.21
C SER A 30 -3.13 -9.49 11.42
N LYS A 31 -2.05 -9.32 12.17
CA LYS A 31 -1.36 -8.03 12.36
C LYS A 31 0.08 -8.17 11.87
N PRO A 32 0.33 -8.05 10.55
CA PRO A 32 1.66 -8.17 9.99
C PRO A 32 2.64 -7.19 10.62
N ALA A 33 3.90 -7.63 10.77
CA ALA A 33 4.97 -6.77 11.22
C ALA A 33 5.27 -5.68 10.17
N ARG A 34 5.88 -4.60 10.65
CA ARG A 34 6.32 -3.48 9.82
C ARG A 34 7.83 -3.60 9.59
N ILE A 35 8.28 -3.21 8.42
CA ILE A 35 9.69 -3.15 8.03
C ILE A 35 10.03 -1.71 7.67
N SER A 36 11.18 -1.22 8.15
CA SER A 36 11.62 0.14 7.91
C SER A 36 12.12 0.29 6.46
N ARG A 37 12.10 1.53 5.96
CA ARG A 37 12.67 1.84 4.63
C ARG A 37 14.17 1.61 4.59
N GLU A 38 14.88 1.83 5.71
CA GLU A 38 16.32 1.64 5.84
C GLU A 38 16.66 0.15 5.65
N GLU A 39 15.89 -0.75 6.27
CA GLU A 39 16.07 -2.19 6.13
C GLU A 39 15.77 -2.65 4.70
N VAL A 40 14.66 -2.17 4.11
CA VAL A 40 14.35 -2.47 2.71
C VAL A 40 15.45 -1.96 1.78
N LEU A 41 15.94 -0.73 1.95
CA LEU A 41 17.02 -0.18 1.13
C LEU A 41 18.30 -1.03 1.23
N GLN A 42 18.64 -1.48 2.44
CA GLN A 42 19.77 -2.38 2.64
C GLN A 42 19.56 -3.70 1.90
N MET A 43 18.36 -4.30 1.98
CA MET A 43 18.02 -5.52 1.24
C MET A 43 18.13 -5.33 -0.29
N LEU A 44 17.67 -4.18 -0.81
CA LEU A 44 17.77 -3.85 -2.24
C LEU A 44 19.22 -3.70 -2.70
N LYS A 45 20.08 -3.10 -1.88
CA LYS A 45 21.53 -2.93 -2.12
C LYS A 45 22.31 -4.24 -2.05
N THR A 46 21.90 -5.15 -1.15
CA THR A 46 22.61 -6.42 -0.93
C THR A 46 22.25 -7.50 -1.95
N LYS A 47 21.00 -7.53 -2.44
CA LYS A 47 20.54 -8.57 -3.38
C LYS A 47 20.05 -7.96 -4.69
N SER A 48 20.70 -8.35 -5.79
CA SER A 48 20.22 -8.02 -7.13
C SER A 48 18.85 -8.65 -7.39
N LEU A 49 18.04 -8.09 -8.30
CA LEU A 49 16.64 -8.48 -8.48
C LEU A 49 16.45 -10.00 -8.68
N GLY A 50 17.36 -10.67 -9.42
CA GLY A 50 17.29 -12.12 -9.68
C GLY A 50 17.67 -13.02 -8.50
N GLU A 51 18.25 -12.45 -7.44
CA GLU A 51 18.71 -13.17 -6.25
C GLU A 51 17.83 -12.89 -5.02
N ARG A 52 16.80 -12.05 -5.19
CA ARG A 52 15.89 -11.68 -4.09
C ARG A 52 14.98 -12.84 -3.74
N ASP A 53 14.94 -13.13 -2.46
CA ASP A 53 13.95 -13.96 -1.79
C ASP A 53 12.84 -13.10 -1.16
N PHE A 54 12.66 -11.87 -1.63
CA PHE A 54 11.62 -10.96 -1.19
C PHE A 54 11.03 -10.21 -2.38
N ILE A 55 9.81 -9.72 -2.20
CA ILE A 55 9.12 -8.92 -3.20
C ILE A 55 8.44 -7.72 -2.55
N LEU A 56 8.50 -6.59 -3.24
CA LEU A 56 7.78 -5.37 -2.89
C LEU A 56 6.47 -5.33 -3.68
N VAL A 57 5.36 -5.06 -2.99
CA VAL A 57 4.02 -5.05 -3.57
C VAL A 57 3.38 -3.68 -3.34
N ASP A 58 3.33 -2.89 -4.42
CA ASP A 58 2.64 -1.61 -4.42
C ASP A 58 1.14 -1.84 -4.66
N VAL A 59 0.30 -1.51 -3.68
CA VAL A 59 -1.16 -1.70 -3.78
C VAL A 59 -1.93 -0.42 -4.10
N ARG A 60 -1.24 0.61 -4.60
CA ARG A 60 -1.87 1.82 -5.15
C ARG A 60 -2.66 1.50 -6.43
N ARG A 61 -3.58 2.39 -6.79
CA ARG A 61 -4.42 2.27 -8.00
C ARG A 61 -4.37 3.58 -8.79
N ASN A 62 -5.37 4.44 -8.59
CA ASN A 62 -5.43 5.74 -9.28
C ASN A 62 -4.29 6.68 -8.85
N ASP A 63 -3.70 6.42 -7.67
CA ASP A 63 -2.56 7.14 -7.11
C ASP A 63 -1.22 6.42 -7.37
N PHE A 64 -1.18 5.45 -8.28
CA PHE A 64 0.05 4.83 -8.77
C PHE A 64 0.74 5.75 -9.79
N GLU A 65 1.14 6.93 -9.31
CA GLU A 65 1.84 7.96 -10.06
C GLU A 65 3.19 8.26 -9.39
N GLY A 66 4.11 8.90 -10.12
CA GLY A 66 5.41 9.31 -9.57
C GLY A 66 6.45 8.20 -9.47
N GLY A 67 6.17 7.02 -10.02
CA GLY A 67 7.05 5.84 -9.96
C GLY A 67 6.73 4.92 -8.79
N THR A 68 7.52 3.87 -8.63
CA THR A 68 7.38 2.82 -7.62
C THR A 68 8.75 2.40 -7.09
N VAL A 69 8.85 1.76 -5.92
CA VAL A 69 10.16 1.29 -5.41
C VAL A 69 10.70 0.20 -6.33
N GLN A 70 12.00 0.23 -6.61
CA GLN A 70 12.61 -0.57 -7.67
C GLN A 70 12.38 -2.08 -7.49
N GLY A 71 11.88 -2.72 -8.55
CA GLY A 71 11.55 -4.15 -8.57
C GLY A 71 10.25 -4.50 -7.85
N SER A 72 9.39 -3.50 -7.57
CA SER A 72 8.02 -3.75 -7.08
C SER A 72 7.11 -4.29 -8.18
N ILE A 73 6.11 -5.05 -7.78
CA ILE A 73 4.93 -5.33 -8.62
C ILE A 73 3.74 -4.49 -8.14
N ASN A 74 2.90 -4.02 -9.07
CA ASN A 74 1.69 -3.30 -8.72
C ASN A 74 0.46 -4.24 -8.70
N LEU A 75 -0.13 -4.42 -7.51
CA LEU A 75 -1.33 -5.22 -7.30
C LEU A 75 -2.38 -4.39 -6.53
N PRO A 76 -3.27 -3.66 -7.22
CA PRO A 76 -4.23 -2.77 -6.57
C PRO A 76 -5.07 -3.44 -5.48
N ALA A 77 -5.14 -2.83 -4.30
CA ALA A 77 -5.80 -3.40 -3.12
C ALA A 77 -7.29 -3.76 -3.36
N GLN A 78 -7.97 -3.00 -4.22
CA GLN A 78 -9.39 -3.14 -4.52
C GLN A 78 -9.74 -4.47 -5.22
N SER A 79 -8.78 -5.05 -5.94
CA SER A 79 -8.94 -6.32 -6.67
C SER A 79 -8.08 -7.45 -6.11
N LEU A 80 -7.29 -7.19 -5.06
CA LEU A 80 -6.31 -8.15 -4.55
C LEU A 80 -6.95 -9.32 -3.78
N TYR A 81 -7.96 -9.06 -2.93
CA TYR A 81 -8.48 -10.08 -2.01
C TYR A 81 -8.94 -11.38 -2.71
N PRO A 82 -9.76 -11.33 -3.78
CA PRO A 82 -10.19 -12.54 -4.48
C PRO A 82 -9.04 -13.38 -5.06
N THR A 83 -7.88 -12.76 -5.33
CA THR A 83 -6.72 -13.42 -5.94
C THR A 83 -5.61 -13.77 -4.95
N ILE A 84 -5.81 -13.54 -3.64
CA ILE A 84 -4.76 -13.74 -2.61
C ILE A 84 -4.17 -15.15 -2.65
N ALA A 85 -4.99 -16.18 -2.87
CA ALA A 85 -4.51 -17.55 -2.96
C ALA A 85 -3.56 -17.75 -4.17
N SER A 86 -3.92 -17.22 -5.34
CA SER A 86 -3.08 -17.28 -6.54
C SER A 86 -1.79 -16.46 -6.36
N VAL A 87 -1.87 -15.28 -5.75
CA VAL A 87 -0.70 -14.45 -5.42
C VAL A 87 0.25 -15.21 -4.51
N TYR A 88 -0.25 -15.82 -3.44
CA TYR A 88 0.54 -16.68 -2.56
C TYR A 88 1.22 -17.82 -3.32
N THR A 89 0.49 -18.56 -4.17
CA THR A 89 1.05 -19.66 -4.95
C THR A 89 2.19 -19.21 -5.86
N VAL A 90 2.03 -18.07 -6.54
CA VAL A 90 3.07 -17.50 -7.40
C VAL A 90 4.29 -17.08 -6.58
N PHE A 91 4.09 -16.38 -5.46
CA PHE A 91 5.19 -15.99 -4.57
C PHE A 91 5.93 -17.21 -4.02
N LYS A 92 5.20 -18.25 -3.63
CA LYS A 92 5.78 -19.48 -3.10
C LYS A 92 6.61 -20.20 -4.17
N ALA A 93 6.08 -20.33 -5.38
CA ALA A 93 6.80 -20.94 -6.50
C ALA A 93 8.05 -20.15 -6.90
N ALA A 94 8.02 -18.83 -6.77
CA ALA A 94 9.17 -17.95 -6.97
C ALA A 94 10.17 -17.95 -5.80
N GLY A 95 9.93 -18.74 -4.74
CA GLY A 95 10.82 -18.84 -3.59
C GLY A 95 10.80 -17.63 -2.65
N VAL A 96 9.78 -16.76 -2.75
CA VAL A 96 9.63 -15.58 -1.90
C VAL A 96 9.47 -15.98 -0.43
N LYS A 97 10.30 -15.38 0.42
CA LYS A 97 10.29 -15.48 1.88
C LYS A 97 9.67 -14.25 2.54
N LYS A 98 9.77 -13.07 1.91
CA LYS A 98 9.16 -11.84 2.43
C LYS A 98 8.33 -11.13 1.35
N ALA A 99 7.03 -10.99 1.56
CA ALA A 99 6.15 -10.18 0.73
C ALA A 99 5.86 -8.85 1.44
N ILE A 100 6.43 -7.75 0.95
CA ILE A 100 6.42 -6.45 1.62
C ILE A 100 5.43 -5.53 0.91
N PHE A 101 4.30 -5.24 1.54
CA PHE A 101 3.23 -4.44 0.96
C PHE A 101 3.35 -2.97 1.34
N TYR A 102 2.97 -2.10 0.42
CA TYR A 102 2.86 -0.67 0.68
C TYR A 102 1.82 0.01 -0.19
N CYS A 103 1.37 1.18 0.24
CA CYS A 103 0.58 2.08 -0.58
C CYS A 103 1.16 3.50 -0.47
N GLY A 104 0.36 4.55 -0.66
CA GLY A 104 0.81 5.94 -0.48
C GLY A 104 1.54 6.17 0.85
N SER A 105 0.85 5.96 1.97
CA SER A 105 1.36 6.18 3.34
C SER A 105 1.40 4.93 4.23
N SER A 106 1.02 3.77 3.70
CA SER A 106 0.82 2.52 4.46
C SER A 106 -0.07 2.66 5.72
N SER A 107 -1.12 3.48 5.65
CA SER A 107 -2.11 3.69 6.73
C SER A 107 -3.49 3.09 6.47
N GLY A 108 -3.67 2.39 5.34
CA GLY A 108 -4.95 1.75 5.00
C GLY A 108 -4.79 0.54 4.07
N ARG A 109 -4.63 0.78 2.77
CA ARG A 109 -4.55 -0.27 1.74
C ARG A 109 -3.38 -1.24 1.95
N GLY A 110 -2.18 -0.72 2.22
CA GLY A 110 -0.98 -1.53 2.47
C GLY A 110 -1.16 -2.51 3.64
N PRO A 111 -1.44 -2.03 4.86
CA PRO A 111 -1.69 -2.89 6.01
C PRO A 111 -2.79 -3.93 5.79
N ARG A 112 -3.91 -3.54 5.19
CA ARG A 112 -5.02 -4.46 4.90
C ARG A 112 -4.61 -5.58 3.93
N SER A 113 -3.86 -5.22 2.89
CA SER A 113 -3.37 -6.17 1.88
C SER A 113 -2.37 -7.16 2.46
N ALA A 114 -1.41 -6.66 3.27
CA ALA A 114 -0.48 -7.52 3.99
C ALA A 114 -1.21 -8.47 4.94
N ALA A 115 -2.24 -7.98 5.64
CA ALA A 115 -2.98 -8.79 6.60
C ALA A 115 -3.78 -9.90 5.92
N TRP A 116 -4.37 -9.63 4.74
CA TRP A 116 -5.03 -10.68 3.96
C TRP A 116 -4.07 -11.77 3.46
N LEU A 117 -2.86 -11.42 3.03
CA LEU A 117 -1.86 -12.44 2.68
C LEU A 117 -1.40 -13.21 3.92
N ALA A 118 -1.18 -12.53 5.06
CA ALA A 118 -0.82 -13.17 6.32
C ALA A 118 -1.90 -14.16 6.80
N ASP A 119 -3.18 -13.80 6.70
CA ASP A 119 -4.30 -14.70 7.02
C ASP A 119 -4.27 -15.95 6.13
N HIS A 120 -3.96 -15.78 4.85
CA HIS A 120 -3.83 -16.90 3.93
C HIS A 120 -2.64 -17.80 4.29
N ILE A 121 -1.45 -17.21 4.51
CA ILE A 121 -0.21 -17.91 4.93
C ILE A 121 -0.46 -18.73 6.19
N SER A 122 -1.11 -18.13 7.21
CA SER A 122 -1.46 -18.81 8.45
C SER A 122 -2.44 -19.97 8.21
N ARG A 123 -3.48 -19.74 7.41
CA ARG A 123 -4.50 -20.76 7.09
C ARG A 123 -3.92 -21.97 6.37
N VAL A 124 -2.91 -21.79 5.51
CA VAL A 124 -2.23 -22.90 4.82
C VAL A 124 -1.05 -23.48 5.59
N GLY A 125 -0.74 -22.93 6.79
CA GLY A 125 0.32 -23.41 7.65
C GLY A 125 1.74 -23.17 7.12
N ASP A 126 1.96 -22.15 6.28
CA ASP A 126 3.30 -21.84 5.77
C ASP A 126 4.09 -21.04 6.80
N THR A 127 5.21 -21.61 7.25
CA THR A 127 6.12 -20.99 8.23
C THR A 127 7.34 -20.33 7.57
N THR A 128 7.44 -20.36 6.25
CA THR A 128 8.63 -19.92 5.50
C THR A 128 8.45 -18.59 4.78
N MET A 129 7.20 -18.17 4.54
CA MET A 129 6.86 -16.89 3.94
C MET A 129 6.25 -15.97 4.99
N GLU A 130 6.69 -14.72 5.00
CA GLU A 130 6.17 -13.67 5.85
C GLU A 130 5.55 -12.56 4.99
N SER A 131 4.41 -12.03 5.44
CA SER A 131 3.85 -10.80 4.88
C SER A 131 4.19 -9.63 5.79
N LEU A 132 4.68 -8.53 5.22
CA LEU A 132 5.19 -7.36 5.91
C LEU A 132 4.58 -6.07 5.37
N ILE A 133 4.71 -4.98 6.13
CA ILE A 133 4.26 -3.63 5.75
C ILE A 133 5.47 -2.69 5.68
N LEU A 134 5.74 -2.06 4.53
CA LEU A 134 6.73 -0.99 4.47
C LEU A 134 6.20 0.26 5.19
N GLU A 135 6.96 0.70 6.19
CA GLU A 135 6.63 1.90 6.96
C GLU A 135 6.65 3.17 6.13
N GLY A 136 5.72 4.09 6.42
CA GLY A 136 5.58 5.36 5.68
C GLY A 136 5.09 5.23 4.24
N GLY A 137 5.02 4.02 3.68
CA GLY A 137 4.67 3.79 2.28
C GLY A 137 5.62 4.49 1.31
N ILE A 138 5.19 4.65 0.07
CA ILE A 138 6.03 5.31 -0.96
C ILE A 138 6.26 6.80 -0.66
N LYS A 139 5.33 7.48 0.02
CA LYS A 139 5.55 8.86 0.47
C LYS A 139 6.71 8.94 1.46
N GLY A 140 6.75 8.03 2.43
CA GLY A 140 7.84 7.93 3.40
C GLY A 140 9.18 7.53 2.76
N TRP A 141 9.14 6.80 1.65
CA TRP A 141 10.30 6.46 0.84
C TRP A 141 10.87 7.69 0.12
N VAL A 142 10.04 8.41 -0.64
CA VAL A 142 10.47 9.59 -1.42
C VAL A 142 10.95 10.71 -0.51
N ASN A 143 10.22 10.98 0.58
CA ASN A 143 10.54 12.07 1.51
C ASN A 143 11.81 11.80 2.34
N ALA A 144 12.34 10.58 2.30
CA ALA A 144 13.59 10.25 2.98
C ALA A 144 14.84 10.70 2.20
N GLY A 145 14.67 11.17 0.95
CA GLY A 145 15.72 11.91 0.23
C GLY A 145 16.27 11.19 -1.00
N PRO A 146 17.28 11.80 -1.66
CA PRO A 146 17.80 11.34 -2.95
C PRO A 146 18.26 9.88 -2.96
N GLU A 147 18.87 9.42 -1.87
CA GLU A 147 19.36 8.04 -1.72
C GLU A 147 18.26 6.97 -1.82
N TYR A 148 17.00 7.34 -1.56
CA TYR A 148 15.84 6.47 -1.72
C TYR A 148 15.21 6.64 -3.11
N VAL A 149 15.16 7.88 -3.61
CA VAL A 149 14.65 8.19 -4.95
C VAL A 149 15.45 7.49 -6.05
N GLU A 150 16.76 7.31 -5.87
CA GLU A 150 17.60 6.53 -6.78
C GLU A 150 17.16 5.06 -6.93
N TRP A 151 16.43 4.53 -5.94
CA TRP A 151 15.88 3.18 -5.92
C TRP A 151 14.40 3.15 -6.31
N MET A 152 14.00 4.00 -7.24
CA MET A 152 12.65 4.02 -7.79
C MET A 152 12.65 3.77 -9.30
N ASP A 153 11.74 2.91 -9.74
CA ASP A 153 11.44 2.74 -11.15
C ASP A 153 10.42 3.79 -11.60
N GLY A 154 10.75 4.53 -12.66
CA GLY A 154 9.86 5.54 -13.25
C GLY A 154 9.63 6.77 -12.38
N TYR A 155 10.60 7.14 -11.53
CA TYR A 155 10.49 8.34 -10.70
C TYR A 155 10.18 9.59 -11.53
N ASN A 156 9.16 10.34 -11.11
CA ASN A 156 8.79 11.61 -11.72
C ASN A 156 8.71 12.71 -10.66
N ALA A 157 9.75 13.55 -10.59
CA ALA A 157 9.87 14.62 -9.60
C ALA A 157 8.70 15.63 -9.65
N GLU A 158 8.11 15.88 -10.83
CA GLU A 158 7.01 16.83 -10.96
C GLU A 158 5.72 16.33 -10.30
N VAL A 159 5.52 15.01 -10.27
CA VAL A 159 4.40 14.42 -9.52
C VAL A 159 4.59 14.68 -8.02
N TRP A 160 5.79 14.42 -7.49
CA TRP A 160 6.07 14.57 -6.07
C TRP A 160 6.04 16.03 -5.59
N LYS A 161 6.56 16.98 -6.40
CA LYS A 161 6.43 18.42 -6.11
C LYS A 161 4.97 18.87 -5.97
N LYS A 162 4.06 18.36 -6.82
CA LYS A 162 2.62 18.69 -6.74
C LYS A 162 1.97 18.09 -5.50
N LEU A 163 2.41 16.91 -5.08
CA LEU A 163 1.88 16.23 -3.90
C LEU A 163 2.35 16.88 -2.59
N ASP A 164 3.55 17.47 -2.57
CA ASP A 164 4.09 18.21 -1.42
C ASP A 164 3.56 19.66 -1.35
N GLY A 165 3.29 20.28 -2.50
CA GLY A 165 2.80 21.67 -2.60
C GLY A 165 1.29 21.87 -2.38
N GLY A 166 0.56 20.84 -1.94
CA GLY A 166 -0.88 20.91 -1.68
C GLY A 166 -1.23 21.42 -0.28
N HIS A 167 -0.73 22.60 0.10
CA HIS A 167 -1.19 23.36 1.28
C HIS A 167 -1.86 24.64 0.84
#